data_AF-A0A7J4BBD1-F1
#
_entry.id   AF-A0A7J4BBD1-F1
#
_cell.length_a   1.000
_cell.length_b   1.000
_cell.length_c   1.000
_cell.angle_alpha   90.00
_cell.angle_beta   90.00
_cell.angle_gamma   90.00
#
_symmetry.space_group_name_H-M   'P 1'
#
loop_
_entity.id
_entity.type
_entity.pdbx_description
1 polymer ?
#
loop_
_entity_poly.entity_id
_entity_poly.type
_entity_poly.pdbx_seq_one_letter_code
_entity_poly.pdbx_strand_id
1 'polypeptide(L)'
;KWSEEDASRIILRSQTTAVTAHILAEHGDKPGKFFCIDRNFRPDVIDAKHLLEFHQCEGVVLGENLTFKHLLGYLKEFAKAIGMEEVKFMPSYFPFTEPSVEGYLKHPDLGWIEVLPAGILRPEVLRPLGIKKCTALAWGIGITRLAMIKLNIKDMRDLFSNDIGFLRDFENVML
;
A
#
# COMPACT_ATOMS: atom_id res chain seq x y z
N LYS A 1 28.52 0.31 -5.95
CA LYS A 1 29.05 0.00 -4.59
C LYS A 1 28.06 0.57 -3.58
N TRP A 2 27.86 -0.08 -2.43
CA TRP A 2 27.04 0.46 -1.35
C TRP A 2 27.80 1.58 -0.61
N SER A 3 27.07 2.57 -0.07
CA SER A 3 27.61 3.73 0.66
C SER A 3 26.75 4.01 1.90
N GLU A 4 27.39 4.11 3.06
CA GLU A 4 26.71 4.42 4.33
C GLU A 4 26.22 5.88 4.37
N GLU A 5 26.97 6.79 3.76
CA GLU A 5 26.59 8.20 3.61
C GLU A 5 25.27 8.33 2.82
N ASP A 6 25.14 7.59 1.72
CA ASP A 6 23.91 7.59 0.92
C ASP A 6 22.74 6.94 1.69
N ALA A 7 23.01 5.87 2.44
CA ALA A 7 21.99 5.12 3.17
C ALA A 7 21.47 5.86 4.42
N SER A 8 22.30 6.72 5.03
CA SER A 8 21.96 7.49 6.24
C SER A 8 21.34 8.86 5.94
N ARG A 9 21.28 9.25 4.66
CA ARG A 9 20.68 10.52 4.25
C ARG A 9 19.21 10.59 4.65
N ILE A 10 18.84 11.68 5.32
CA ILE A 10 17.46 11.96 5.71
C ILE A 10 16.65 12.29 4.45
N ILE A 11 15.53 11.61 4.29
CA ILE A 11 14.56 11.83 3.22
C ILE A 11 13.15 11.84 3.79
N LEU A 12 12.22 12.48 3.07
CA LEU A 12 10.81 12.20 3.25
C LEU A 12 10.52 10.81 2.69
N ARG A 13 9.84 9.96 3.47
CA ARG A 13 9.55 8.59 3.03
C ARG A 13 8.66 8.60 1.78
N SER A 14 9.01 7.76 0.82
CA SER A 14 8.26 7.60 -0.45
C SER A 14 7.17 6.53 -0.40
N GLN A 15 7.21 5.68 0.63
CA GLN A 15 6.29 4.57 0.87
C GLN A 15 6.33 4.13 2.33
N THR A 16 5.23 3.55 2.79
CA THR A 16 5.03 3.02 4.14
C THR A 16 5.86 1.76 4.43
N THR A 17 6.50 1.16 3.42
CA THR A 17 7.35 -0.03 3.59
C THR A 17 8.54 0.21 4.51
N ALA A 18 8.98 1.47 4.66
CA ALA A 18 9.95 1.83 5.69
C ALA A 18 9.41 1.51 7.10
N VAL A 19 8.14 1.82 7.38
CA VAL A 19 7.46 1.50 8.65
C VAL A 19 7.36 -0.01 8.83
N THR A 20 7.03 -0.75 7.77
CA THR A 20 7.04 -2.23 7.77
C THR A 20 8.41 -2.76 8.21
N ALA A 21 9.51 -2.25 7.64
CA ALA A 21 10.86 -2.69 8.01
C ALA A 21 11.20 -2.39 9.48
N HIS A 22 10.83 -1.21 9.99
CA HIS A 22 11.01 -0.86 11.40
C HIS A 22 10.24 -1.80 12.34
N ILE A 23 8.94 -2.00 12.10
CA ILE A 23 8.09 -2.87 12.93
C ILE A 23 8.59 -4.31 12.90
N LEU A 24 9.02 -4.81 11.74
CA LEU A 24 9.56 -6.17 11.62
C LEU A 24 10.87 -6.34 12.41
N ALA A 25 11.76 -5.34 12.39
CA ALA A 25 12.99 -5.35 13.17
C ALA A 25 12.74 -5.37 14.69
N GLU A 26 11.76 -4.59 15.16
CA GLU A 26 11.40 -4.51 16.58
C GLU A 26 10.62 -5.74 17.06
N HIS A 27 9.70 -6.25 16.24
CA HIS A 27 8.86 -7.38 16.59
C HIS A 27 9.64 -8.71 16.63
N GLY A 28 10.59 -8.86 15.69
CA GLY A 28 11.36 -10.07 15.52
C GLY A 28 10.58 -11.20 14.83
N ASP A 29 11.18 -12.39 14.86
CA ASP A 29 10.75 -13.56 14.08
C ASP A 29 9.61 -14.35 14.77
N LYS A 30 8.48 -13.67 14.99
CA LYS A 30 7.24 -14.24 15.57
C LYS A 30 6.05 -13.94 14.66
N PRO A 31 5.04 -14.81 14.59
CA PRO A 31 3.85 -14.53 13.80
C PRO A 31 3.14 -13.25 14.25
N GLY A 32 2.70 -12.44 13.29
CA GLY A 32 2.07 -11.15 13.53
C GLY A 32 1.38 -10.59 12.29
N LYS A 33 0.40 -9.71 12.49
CA LYS A 33 -0.29 -8.99 11.41
C LYS A 33 -0.25 -7.51 11.73
N PHE A 34 0.30 -6.73 10.82
CA PHE A 34 0.51 -5.30 11.01
C PHE A 34 -0.01 -4.56 9.81
N PHE A 35 -0.51 -3.35 10.05
CA PHE A 35 -0.82 -2.40 8.99
C PHE A 35 -0.54 -0.99 9.48
N CYS A 36 -0.30 -0.07 8.55
CA CYS A 36 -0.25 1.35 8.82
C CYS A 36 -0.97 2.11 7.71
N ILE A 37 -1.59 3.22 8.09
CA ILE A 37 -2.14 4.19 7.16
C ILE A 37 -1.42 5.48 7.44
N ASP A 38 -0.62 5.94 6.49
CA ASP A 38 0.21 7.10 6.72
C ASP A 38 0.54 7.84 5.42
N ARG A 39 1.03 9.07 5.58
CA ARG A 39 1.37 9.99 4.49
C ARG A 39 2.75 9.66 3.91
N ASN A 40 2.86 9.67 2.59
CA ASN A 40 4.11 9.50 1.84
C ASN A 40 4.33 10.68 0.90
N PHE A 41 5.58 10.84 0.48
CA PHE A 41 6.00 11.98 -0.33
C PHE A 41 6.79 11.51 -1.56
N ARG A 42 6.42 12.00 -2.75
CA ARG A 42 7.12 11.71 -4.00
C ARG A 42 7.34 12.98 -4.80
N PRO A 43 8.51 13.17 -5.44
CA PRO A 43 8.78 14.31 -6.30
C PRO A 43 8.12 14.12 -7.68
N ASP A 44 6.81 13.82 -7.69
CA ASP A 44 6.03 13.60 -8.90
C ASP A 44 5.54 14.94 -9.48
N VAL A 45 5.22 14.95 -10.77
CA VAL A 45 4.62 16.13 -11.43
C VAL A 45 3.20 16.30 -10.93
N ILE A 46 2.87 17.47 -10.39
CA ILE A 46 1.52 17.75 -9.86
C ILE A 46 0.52 17.82 -11.02
N ASP A 47 -0.50 16.97 -10.96
CA ASP A 47 -1.64 16.98 -11.86
C ASP A 47 -2.92 16.55 -11.11
N ALA A 48 -4.05 16.38 -11.82
CA ALA A 48 -5.32 16.00 -11.21
C ALA A 48 -5.30 14.61 -10.52
N LYS A 49 -4.32 13.76 -10.82
CA LYS A 49 -4.16 12.38 -10.32
C LYS A 49 -2.90 12.17 -9.48
N HIS A 50 -1.98 13.12 -9.46
CA HIS A 50 -0.70 13.01 -8.78
C HIS A 50 -0.43 14.27 -7.94
N LEU A 51 -0.13 14.04 -6.66
CA LEU A 51 0.32 15.06 -5.72
C LEU A 51 1.66 14.64 -5.14
N LEU A 52 2.39 15.65 -4.64
CA LEU A 52 3.65 15.44 -3.93
C LEU A 52 3.47 14.66 -2.64
N GLU A 53 2.28 14.73 -2.04
CA GLU A 53 1.90 13.98 -0.85
C GLU A 53 0.61 13.17 -1.10
N PHE A 54 0.58 11.96 -0.57
CA PHE A 54 -0.58 11.07 -0.63
C PHE A 54 -0.59 10.12 0.55
N HIS A 55 -1.72 9.46 0.80
CA HIS A 55 -1.87 8.49 1.88
C HIS A 55 -1.86 7.07 1.32
N GLN A 56 -1.06 6.21 1.93
CA GLN A 56 -0.97 4.80 1.63
C GLN A 56 -1.38 3.99 2.85
N CYS A 57 -2.14 2.92 2.61
CA CYS A 57 -2.32 1.85 3.58
C CYS A 57 -1.45 0.68 3.15
N GLU A 58 -0.60 0.19 4.03
CA GLU A 58 0.22 -0.97 3.76
C GLU A 58 0.14 -1.92 4.94
N GLY A 59 0.15 -3.22 4.65
CA GLY A 59 0.16 -4.25 5.66
C GLY A 59 1.14 -5.37 5.35
N VAL A 60 1.55 -6.03 6.43
CA VAL A 60 2.39 -7.23 6.40
C VAL A 60 1.80 -8.30 7.31
N VAL A 61 1.74 -9.52 6.80
CA VAL A 61 1.37 -10.72 7.54
C VAL A 61 2.61 -11.58 7.66
N LEU A 62 3.16 -11.67 8.87
CA LEU A 62 4.32 -12.48 9.22
C LEU A 62 3.84 -13.81 9.82
N GLY A 63 4.39 -14.93 9.37
CA GLY A 63 4.06 -16.23 9.94
C GLY A 63 4.79 -17.39 9.29
N GLU A 64 4.78 -18.54 9.96
CA GLU A 64 5.35 -19.79 9.45
C GLU A 64 4.42 -20.40 8.38
N ASN A 65 5.00 -21.05 7.38
CA ASN A 65 4.28 -21.77 6.33
C ASN A 65 3.30 -20.91 5.50
N LEU A 66 3.50 -19.59 5.46
CA LEU A 66 2.71 -18.73 4.58
C LEU A 66 3.13 -18.92 3.12
N THR A 67 2.14 -19.06 2.24
CA THR A 67 2.33 -19.24 0.80
C THR A 67 1.71 -18.07 0.04
N PHE A 68 2.06 -17.97 -1.24
CA PHE A 68 1.47 -16.99 -2.16
C PHE A 68 -0.06 -17.12 -2.27
N LYS A 69 -0.62 -18.34 -2.10
CA LYS A 69 -2.07 -18.55 -2.10
C LYS A 69 -2.76 -17.80 -0.96
N HIS A 70 -2.14 -17.72 0.22
CA HIS A 70 -2.68 -16.94 1.34
C HIS A 70 -2.70 -15.45 1.01
N LEU A 71 -1.64 -14.94 0.37
CA LEU A 71 -1.58 -13.54 -0.07
C LEU A 71 -2.74 -13.23 -1.02
N LEU A 72 -2.93 -14.04 -2.07
CA LEU A 72 -4.05 -13.85 -2.99
C LEU A 72 -5.42 -13.93 -2.28
N GLY A 73 -5.54 -14.78 -1.26
CA GLY A 73 -6.71 -14.84 -0.40
C GLY A 73 -6.98 -13.53 0.33
N TYR A 74 -5.97 -12.94 0.99
CA TYR A 74 -6.11 -11.65 1.65
C TYR A 74 -6.53 -10.54 0.67
N LEU A 75 -5.95 -10.50 -0.52
CA LEU A 75 -6.31 -9.50 -1.53
C LEU A 75 -7.76 -9.64 -2.01
N LYS A 76 -8.27 -10.88 -2.14
CA LYS A 76 -9.69 -11.12 -2.44
C LYS A 76 -10.62 -10.65 -1.33
N GLU A 77 -10.24 -10.86 -0.06
CA GLU A 77 -11.03 -10.39 1.07
C GLU A 77 -11.07 -8.85 1.12
N PHE A 78 -9.96 -8.16 0.82
CA PHE A 78 -9.95 -6.70 0.70
C PHE A 78 -10.85 -6.21 -0.45
N ALA A 79 -10.77 -6.86 -1.60
CA ALA A 79 -11.60 -6.53 -2.75
C ALA A 79 -13.10 -6.62 -2.43
N LYS A 80 -13.50 -7.69 -1.73
CA LYS A 80 -14.86 -7.87 -1.22
C LYS A 80 -15.26 -6.79 -0.22
N ALA A 81 -14.38 -6.46 0.73
CA ALA A 81 -14.64 -5.42 1.72
C ALA A 81 -14.81 -4.02 1.09
N ILE A 82 -14.14 -3.74 -0.03
CA ILE A 82 -14.27 -2.49 -0.80
C ILE A 82 -15.52 -2.50 -1.70
N GLY A 83 -16.17 -3.66 -1.88
CA GLY A 83 -17.35 -3.81 -2.75
C GLY A 83 -17.01 -4.03 -4.23
N MET A 84 -15.80 -4.50 -4.54
CA MET A 84 -15.35 -4.80 -5.91
C MET A 84 -14.86 -6.26 -5.99
N GLU A 85 -15.79 -7.21 -6.06
CA GLU A 85 -15.48 -8.65 -5.92
C GLU A 85 -14.74 -9.27 -7.12
N GLU A 86 -14.87 -8.67 -8.32
CA GLU A 86 -14.15 -9.12 -9.51
C GLU A 86 -12.68 -8.70 -9.43
N VAL A 87 -11.81 -9.69 -9.18
CA VAL A 87 -10.36 -9.51 -9.01
C VAL A 87 -9.59 -10.23 -10.10
N LYS A 88 -8.60 -9.56 -10.71
CA LYS A 88 -7.61 -10.15 -11.60
C LYS A 88 -6.21 -9.91 -11.06
N PHE A 89 -5.42 -10.98 -10.97
CA PHE A 89 -4.02 -10.90 -10.53
C PHE A 89 -3.09 -10.95 -11.74
N MET A 90 -2.17 -10.01 -11.81
CA MET A 90 -1.12 -9.95 -12.84
C MET A 90 0.25 -10.04 -12.17
N PRO A 91 1.19 -10.85 -12.67
CA PRO A 91 2.58 -10.78 -12.23
C PRO A 91 3.11 -9.35 -12.38
N SER A 92 3.84 -8.88 -11.37
CA SER A 92 4.44 -7.55 -11.36
C SER A 92 5.89 -7.64 -10.85
N TYR A 93 6.57 -6.52 -10.73
CA TYR A 93 7.91 -6.43 -10.17
C TYR A 93 7.95 -5.35 -9.08
N PHE A 94 8.27 -5.76 -7.85
CA PHE A 94 8.67 -4.84 -6.79
C PHE A 94 10.02 -5.31 -6.23
N PRO A 95 11.03 -4.43 -6.07
CA PRO A 95 12.40 -4.85 -5.72
C PRO A 95 12.53 -5.69 -4.44
N PHE A 96 11.61 -5.48 -3.50
CA PHE A 96 11.62 -6.08 -2.16
C PHE A 96 10.72 -7.33 -2.04
N THR A 97 10.02 -7.76 -3.09
CA THR A 97 9.18 -8.96 -3.07
C THR A 97 9.48 -9.96 -4.18
N GLU A 98 9.32 -11.25 -3.90
CA GLU A 98 9.37 -12.35 -4.86
C GLU A 98 8.61 -13.57 -4.31
N PRO A 99 7.52 -14.04 -4.95
CA PRO A 99 6.86 -13.46 -6.12
C PRO A 99 6.15 -12.14 -5.81
N SER A 100 6.02 -11.32 -6.86
CA SER A 100 5.32 -10.02 -6.85
C SER A 100 4.05 -10.09 -7.70
N VAL A 101 2.99 -9.38 -7.29
CA VAL A 101 1.69 -9.40 -7.95
C VAL A 101 1.01 -8.04 -7.85
N GLU A 102 0.29 -7.68 -8.90
CA GLU A 102 -0.62 -6.55 -8.94
C GLU A 102 -2.06 -7.05 -9.01
N GLY A 103 -2.92 -6.55 -8.11
CA GLY A 103 -4.34 -6.86 -8.09
C GLY A 103 -5.17 -5.77 -8.75
N TYR A 104 -5.85 -6.14 -9.82
CA TYR A 104 -6.82 -5.30 -10.52
C TYR A 104 -8.23 -5.62 -10.01
N LEU A 105 -8.96 -4.59 -9.63
CA LEU A 105 -10.37 -4.68 -9.25
C LEU A 105 -11.24 -4.09 -10.36
N LYS A 106 -12.41 -4.67 -10.60
CA LYS A 106 -13.33 -4.12 -11.59
C LYS A 106 -14.31 -3.14 -10.93
N HIS A 107 -14.19 -1.87 -11.29
CA HIS A 107 -15.16 -0.84 -10.97
C HIS A 107 -16.32 -0.87 -12.00
N PRO A 108 -17.58 -0.63 -11.59
CA PRO A 108 -18.73 -0.59 -12.50
C PRO A 108 -18.54 0.36 -13.69
N ASP A 109 -18.10 1.59 -13.41
CA ASP A 109 -17.95 2.64 -14.45
C ASP A 109 -16.53 2.77 -15.03
N LEU A 110 -15.48 2.52 -14.24
CA LEU A 110 -14.08 2.74 -14.65
C LEU A 110 -13.44 1.49 -15.24
N GLY A 111 -14.11 0.34 -15.20
CA GLY A 111 -13.55 -0.94 -15.61
C GLY A 111 -12.46 -1.43 -14.66
N TRP A 112 -11.43 -2.09 -15.20
CA TRP A 112 -10.33 -2.63 -14.40
C TRP A 112 -9.40 -1.52 -13.91
N ILE A 113 -9.31 -1.38 -12.59
CA ILE A 113 -8.45 -0.43 -11.91
C ILE A 113 -7.37 -1.17 -11.10
N GLU A 114 -6.16 -0.64 -11.16
CA GLU A 114 -5.01 -1.12 -10.39
C GLU A 114 -5.04 -0.53 -8.97
N VAL A 115 -5.07 -1.38 -7.94
CA VAL A 115 -5.31 -0.93 -6.56
C VAL A 115 -4.65 -1.78 -5.47
N LEU A 116 -4.06 -2.94 -5.80
CA LEU A 116 -3.60 -3.92 -4.81
C LEU A 116 -2.19 -4.46 -5.16
N PRO A 117 -1.15 -3.62 -5.12
CA PRO A 117 0.23 -4.07 -5.22
C PRO A 117 0.57 -4.96 -4.03
N ALA A 118 1.19 -6.11 -4.27
CA ALA A 118 1.51 -7.06 -3.23
C ALA A 118 2.64 -8.02 -3.60
N GLY A 119 3.17 -8.72 -2.59
CA GLY A 119 4.14 -9.77 -2.81
C GLY A 119 4.64 -10.42 -1.53
N ILE A 120 5.50 -11.42 -1.67
CA ILE A 120 6.18 -12.04 -0.54
C ILE A 120 7.52 -11.33 -0.34
N LEU A 121 7.79 -10.77 0.84
CA LEU A 121 9.06 -10.09 1.09
C LEU A 121 10.23 -11.05 0.91
N ARG A 122 11.24 -10.57 0.20
CA ARG A 122 12.44 -11.33 -0.13
C ARG A 122 13.28 -11.65 1.11
N PRO A 123 14.00 -12.79 1.13
CA PRO A 123 14.93 -13.10 2.21
C PRO A 123 15.99 -12.03 2.44
N GLU A 124 16.41 -11.31 1.40
CA GLU A 124 17.37 -10.20 1.46
C GLU A 124 16.84 -9.00 2.24
N VAL A 125 15.52 -8.86 2.38
CA VAL A 125 14.87 -7.86 3.25
C VAL A 125 14.73 -8.39 4.66
N LEU A 126 14.31 -9.66 4.83
CA LEU A 126 13.97 -10.24 6.13
C LEU A 126 15.19 -10.61 6.99
N ARG A 127 16.23 -11.19 6.38
CA ARG A 127 17.40 -11.71 7.13
C ARG A 127 18.16 -10.61 7.89
N PRO A 128 18.41 -9.41 7.33
CA PRO A 128 19.03 -8.31 8.08
C PRO A 128 18.21 -7.86 9.29
N LEU A 129 16.88 -8.04 9.27
CA LEU A 129 15.97 -7.71 10.36
C LEU A 129 15.88 -8.82 11.42
N GLY A 130 16.66 -9.90 11.27
CA GLY A 130 16.64 -11.04 12.20
C GLY A 130 15.54 -12.07 11.95
N ILE A 131 14.76 -11.92 10.88
CA ILE A 131 13.65 -12.83 10.53
C ILE A 131 14.19 -13.95 9.63
N LYS A 132 14.11 -15.19 10.10
CA LYS A 132 14.67 -16.38 9.43
C LYS A 132 13.67 -17.51 9.24
N LYS A 133 12.69 -17.63 10.13
CA LYS A 133 11.68 -18.70 10.14
C LYS A 133 10.40 -18.27 9.45
N CYS A 134 9.94 -17.06 9.73
CA CYS A 134 8.69 -16.56 9.18
C CYS A 134 8.84 -16.10 7.73
N THR A 135 7.77 -16.30 6.97
CA THR A 135 7.52 -15.66 5.69
C THR A 135 6.69 -14.39 5.94
N ALA A 136 6.95 -13.32 5.18
CA ALA A 136 6.18 -12.08 5.27
C ALA A 136 5.43 -11.81 3.97
N LEU A 137 4.11 -11.79 4.03
CA LEU A 137 3.23 -11.42 2.93
C LEU A 137 2.91 -9.93 3.06
N ALA A 138 3.37 -9.12 2.11
CA ALA A 138 3.15 -7.67 2.10
C ALA A 138 2.13 -7.27 1.02
N TRP A 139 1.35 -6.23 1.31
CA TRP A 139 0.39 -5.64 0.39
C TRP A 139 0.27 -4.14 0.65
N GLY A 140 -0.06 -3.38 -0.38
CA GLY A 140 -0.29 -1.94 -0.30
C GLY A 140 -1.59 -1.54 -1.00
N ILE A 141 -2.18 -0.44 -0.55
CA ILE A 141 -3.39 0.17 -1.08
C ILE A 141 -3.19 1.69 -1.11
N GLY A 142 -3.37 2.29 -2.29
CA GLY A 142 -3.43 3.74 -2.43
C GLY A 142 -4.75 4.30 -1.92
N ILE A 143 -4.81 4.69 -0.64
CA ILE A 143 -6.04 5.19 0.01
C ILE A 143 -6.56 6.44 -0.69
N THR A 144 -5.67 7.36 -1.06
CA THR A 144 -6.05 8.58 -1.79
C THR A 144 -6.80 8.26 -3.08
N ARG A 145 -6.32 7.26 -3.85
CA ARG A 145 -6.97 6.85 -5.11
C ARG A 145 -8.33 6.21 -4.88
N LEU A 146 -8.45 5.33 -3.88
CA LEU A 146 -9.74 4.74 -3.52
C LEU A 146 -10.74 5.78 -3.02
N ALA A 147 -10.29 6.76 -2.24
CA ALA A 147 -11.11 7.86 -1.78
C ALA A 147 -11.65 8.68 -2.96
N MET A 148 -10.80 9.04 -3.93
CA MET A 148 -11.24 9.75 -5.14
C MET A 148 -12.36 9.00 -5.88
N ILE A 149 -12.19 7.70 -6.07
CA ILE A 149 -13.17 6.85 -6.75
C ILE A 149 -14.48 6.78 -5.95
N LYS A 150 -14.38 6.48 -4.65
CA LYS A 150 -15.55 6.29 -3.79
C LYS A 150 -16.36 7.57 -3.63
N LEU A 151 -15.68 8.71 -3.59
CA LEU A 151 -16.26 10.02 -3.37
C LEU A 151 -16.55 10.78 -4.68
N ASN A 152 -16.31 10.14 -5.83
CA ASN A 152 -16.46 10.73 -7.17
C ASN A 152 -15.71 12.07 -7.34
N ILE A 153 -14.54 12.19 -6.71
CA ILE A 153 -13.66 13.34 -6.82
C ILE A 153 -12.76 13.15 -8.05
N LYS A 154 -12.74 14.16 -8.93
CA LYS A 154 -11.96 14.12 -10.17
C LYS A 154 -10.55 14.69 -10.01
N ASP A 155 -10.36 15.57 -9.05
CA ASP A 155 -9.09 16.24 -8.79
C ASP A 155 -8.58 15.90 -7.39
N MET A 156 -7.40 15.28 -7.33
CA MET A 156 -6.80 14.88 -6.05
C MET A 156 -6.58 16.06 -5.10
N ARG A 157 -6.44 17.28 -5.62
CA ARG A 157 -6.26 18.50 -4.80
C ARG A 157 -7.47 18.78 -3.92
N ASP A 158 -8.66 18.37 -4.34
CA ASP A 158 -9.89 18.58 -3.57
C ASP A 158 -9.87 17.75 -2.26
N LEU A 159 -9.16 16.62 -2.24
CA LEU A 159 -8.95 15.82 -1.01
C LEU A 159 -8.07 16.52 0.03
N PHE A 160 -7.29 17.51 -0.39
CA PHE A 160 -6.42 18.31 0.47
C PHE A 160 -6.90 19.77 0.54
N SER A 161 -8.18 20.00 0.22
CA SER A 161 -8.76 21.34 0.21
C SER A 161 -8.75 21.95 1.61
N ASN A 162 -8.32 23.21 1.69
CA ASN A 162 -8.44 24.04 2.89
C ASN A 162 -9.73 24.89 2.86
N ASP A 163 -10.60 24.71 1.87
CA ASP A 163 -11.87 25.41 1.77
C ASP A 163 -12.90 24.77 2.71
N ILE A 164 -13.20 25.47 3.81
CA ILE A 164 -14.16 25.03 4.82
C ILE A 164 -15.58 24.90 4.24
N GLY A 165 -15.94 25.72 3.25
CA GLY A 165 -17.24 25.64 2.58
C GLY A 165 -17.39 24.30 1.87
N PHE A 166 -16.39 23.96 1.04
CA PHE A 166 -16.31 22.66 0.38
C PHE A 166 -16.39 21.51 1.39
N LEU A 167 -15.60 21.55 2.48
CA LEU A 167 -15.57 20.48 3.49
C LEU A 167 -16.93 20.28 4.19
N ARG A 168 -17.66 21.37 4.48
CA ARG A 168 -19.01 21.30 5.09
C ARG A 168 -20.05 20.74 4.14
N ASP A 169 -20.01 21.12 2.87
CA ASP A 169 -20.91 20.58 1.87
C ASP A 169 -20.63 19.08 1.63
N PHE A 170 -19.36 18.67 1.76
CA PHE A 170 -18.92 17.29 1.62
C PHE A 170 -19.39 16.36 2.75
N GLU A 171 -19.41 16.84 4.00
CA GLU A 171 -19.84 16.06 5.17
C GLU A 171 -21.30 15.59 5.04
N ASN A 172 -22.15 16.42 4.42
CA ASN A 172 -23.56 16.09 4.17
C ASN A 172 -23.77 15.01 3.08
N VAL A 173 -22.72 14.65 2.33
CA VAL A 173 -22.77 13.63 1.26
C VAL A 173 -22.35 12.24 1.77
N MET A 174 -21.69 12.16 2.92
CA MET A 174 -21.15 10.92 3.50
C MET A 174 -22.06 10.21 4.53
N LEU A 175 -23.14 10.87 4.98
CA LEU A 175 -24.16 10.34 5.90
C LEU A 175 -25.46 9.99 5.14
#